data_AF-A0A6P4EGE6-F1
#
_entry.id   AF-A0A6P4EGE6-F1
#
_cell.length_a   1.000
_cell.length_b   1.000
_cell.length_c   1.000
_cell.angle_alpha   90.00
_cell.angle_beta   90.00
_cell.angle_gamma   90.00
#
_symmetry.space_group_name_H-M   'P 1'
#
loop_
_entity.id
_entity.type
_entity.pdbx_description
1 polymer ?
#
loop_
_entity_poly.entity_id
_entity_poly.type
_entity_poly.pdbx_seq_one_letter_code
_entity_poly.pdbx_strand_id
1 'polypeptide(L)' 'MLNKILIVCNILLLPPFRIWNLERGETAQEINAQHTEFVCGLDWNPHRTHQLADCGWDSLANVYTPQCLSGELAV' A
#
# COMPACT_ATOMS: atom_id res chain seq x y z
N MET A 1 1.38 -2.55 -15.91
CA MET A 1 0.04 -3.00 -15.47
C MET A 1 -0.16 -2.67 -13.99
N LEU A 2 -0.11 -1.39 -13.63
CA LEU A 2 -0.30 -0.89 -12.25
C LEU A 2 -1.63 -0.12 -12.08
N ASN A 3 -2.38 0.09 -13.18
CA ASN A 3 -3.57 0.95 -13.23
C ASN A 3 -4.81 0.40 -12.49
N LYS A 4 -4.67 -0.64 -11.68
CA LYS A 4 -5.80 -1.34 -11.06
C LYS A 4 -5.67 -1.54 -9.56
N ILE A 5 -4.65 -0.98 -8.91
CA ILE A 5 -4.51 -1.03 -7.45
C ILE A 5 -4.88 0.34 -6.89
N LEU A 6 -6.01 0.38 -6.17
CA LEU A 6 -6.40 1.56 -5.41
C LEU A 6 -5.80 1.43 -4.02
N ILE A 7 -5.14 2.48 -3.55
CA ILE A 7 -4.68 2.56 -2.17
C ILE A 7 -5.34 3.79 -1.55
N VAL A 8 -6.14 3.55 -0.52
CA VAL A 8 -6.88 4.60 0.16
C VAL A 8 -6.24 4.82 1.50
N CYS A 9 -5.75 6.03 1.70
CA CYS A 9 -5.41 6.52 3.02
C CYS A 9 -6.70 6.96 3.73
N ASN A 10 -6.92 6.50 4.96
CA ASN A 10 -8.15 6.77 5.69
C ASN A 10 -8.16 8.22 6.21
N ILE A 11 -9.16 9.00 5.79
CA ILE A 11 -9.37 10.40 6.23
C ILE A 11 -9.64 10.52 7.74
N LEU A 12 -9.96 9.41 8.43
CA LEU A 12 -10.29 9.39 9.86
C LEU A 12 -9.09 9.45 10.82
N LEU A 13 -7.90 9.86 10.37
CA LEU A 13 -6.66 9.86 11.18
C LEU A 13 -6.31 8.48 11.76
N LEU A 14 -6.73 7.40 11.09
CA LEU A 14 -6.41 6.05 11.53
C LEU A 14 -5.10 5.58 10.87
N PRO A 15 -4.21 4.89 11.61
CA PRO A 15 -2.93 4.43 11.10
C PRO A 15 -2.98 3.48 9.90
N PRO A 16 -3.96 2.56 9.77
CA PRO A 16 -3.93 1.61 8.66
C PRO A 16 -4.40 2.22 7.34
N PHE A 17 -3.61 2.02 6.30
CA PHE A 17 -4.08 2.12 4.91
C PHE A 17 -4.37 0.71 4.36
N ARG A 18 -5.05 0.66 3.22
CA ARG A 18 -5.58 -0.57 2.65
C ARG A 18 -5.27 -0.65 1.17
N ILE A 19 -5.00 -1.85 0.69
CA ILE A 19 -4.68 -2.13 -0.70
C ILE A 19 -5.83 -2.92 -1.33
N TRP A 20 -6.34 -2.44 -2.47
CA TRP A 20 -7.40 -3.10 -3.21
C TRP A 20 -6.94 -3.45 -4.62
N ASN A 21 -7.24 -4.67 -5.05
CA ASN A 21 -7.17 -5.05 -6.45
C ASN A 21 -8.55 -4.84 -7.07
N LEU A 22 -8.68 -3.86 -7.97
CA LEU A 22 -9.94 -3.47 -8.59
C LEU A 22 -10.58 -4.57 -9.46
N GLU A 23 -9.82 -5.58 -9.88
CA GLU A 23 -10.39 -6.74 -10.61
C GLU A 23 -11.01 -7.77 -9.67
N ARG A 24 -10.53 -7.83 -8.42
CA ARG A 24 -10.98 -8.82 -7.42
C ARG A 24 -12.16 -8.34 -6.58
N GLY A 25 -12.60 -7.10 -6.78
CA GLY A 25 -13.86 -6.59 -6.22
C GLY A 25 -13.71 -5.78 -4.93
N GLU A 26 -14.72 -5.90 -4.07
CA GLU A 26 -15.08 -4.92 -3.04
C GLU A 26 -14.25 -4.99 -1.75
N THR A 27 -13.47 -6.06 -1.55
CA THR A 27 -12.72 -6.28 -0.30
C THR A 27 -11.24 -5.90 -0.44
N ALA A 28 -10.71 -5.27 0.62
CA ALA A 28 -9.29 -4.97 0.72
C ALA A 28 -8.48 -6.28 0.73
N GLN A 29 -7.48 -6.36 -0.14
CA GLN A 29 -6.57 -7.50 -0.21
C GLN A 29 -5.56 -7.49 0.94
N GLU A 30 -5.22 -6.30 1.44
CA GLU A 30 -4.27 -6.12 2.52
C GLU A 30 -4.62 -4.88 3.35
N ILE A 31 -4.40 -4.97 4.67
CA ILE A 31 -4.45 -3.85 5.60
C ILE A 31 -3.04 -3.71 6.15
N ASN A 32 -2.43 -2.56 5.94
CA ASN A 32 -1.08 -2.30 6.42
C ASN A 32 -1.14 -1.23 7.51
N ALA A 33 -0.64 -1.58 8.69
CA ALA A 33 -0.64 -0.77 9.91
C ALA A 33 0.80 -0.54 10.42
N GLN A 34 1.76 -0.35 9.51
CA GLN A 34 3.16 -0.08 9.87
C GLN A 34 3.35 1.29 10.51
N HIS A 35 2.53 2.28 10.12
CA HIS A 35 2.55 3.60 10.73
C HIS A 35 1.76 3.63 12.04
N THR A 36 2.22 4.39 13.02
CA THR A 36 1.47 4.63 14.26
C THR A 36 0.52 5.82 14.15
N GLU A 37 0.73 6.65 13.13
CA GLU A 37 -0.06 7.84 12.79
C GLU A 37 -0.57 7.74 11.35
N PHE A 38 -1.34 8.74 10.90
CA PHE A 38 -1.88 8.73 9.55
C PHE A 38 -0.78 8.81 8.47
N VAL A 39 -1.00 8.04 7.40
CA VAL A 39 -0.14 8.03 6.22
C VAL A 39 -0.37 9.31 5.42
N CYS A 40 0.69 10.03 5.08
CA CYS A 40 0.61 11.30 4.35
C CYS A 40 1.01 11.18 2.88
N GLY A 41 1.75 10.13 2.51
CA GLY A 41 2.19 9.92 1.13
C GLY A 41 2.36 8.45 0.81
N LEU A 42 2.17 8.12 -0.46
CA LEU A 42 2.24 6.76 -0.95
C LEU A 42 2.51 6.75 -2.45
N ASP A 43 3.49 5.96 -2.90
CA ASP A 43 3.78 5.81 -4.32
C ASP A 43 4.40 4.45 -4.68
N TRP A 44 4.28 4.07 -5.95
CA TRP A 44 4.90 2.87 -6.51
C TRP A 44 6.33 3.15 -6.97
N ASN A 45 7.21 2.17 -6.83
CA ASN A 45 8.52 2.24 -7.44
C ASN A 45 8.39 2.07 -8.98
N PRO A 46 8.82 3.04 -9.79
CA PRO A 46 8.74 2.94 -11.26
C PRO A 46 9.72 1.93 -11.87
N HIS A 47 10.74 1.51 -11.13
CA HIS A 47 11.80 0.61 -11.57
C HIS A 47 11.68 -0.80 -11.01
N ARG A 48 10.93 -1.00 -9.92
CA ARG A 48 10.75 -2.29 -9.27
C ARG A 48 9.28 -2.64 -9.14
N THR A 49 8.87 -3.64 -9.91
CA THR A 49 7.52 -4.19 -9.88
C THR A 49 7.10 -4.54 -8.46
N HIS A 50 5.89 -4.11 -8.10
CA HIS A 50 5.23 -4.37 -6.80
C HIS A 50 5.93 -3.79 -5.57
N GLN A 51 6.98 -2.97 -5.73
CA GLN A 51 7.55 -2.25 -4.60
C GLN A 51 6.82 -0.93 -4.40
N LEU A 52 6.47 -0.65 -3.15
CA LEU A 52 5.79 0.57 -2.72
C LEU A 52 6.68 1.33 -1.75
N ALA A 53 6.48 2.64 -1.67
CA ALA A 53 6.97 3.49 -0.60
C ALA A 53 5.80 4.22 0.07
N ASP A 54 5.80 4.27 1.40
CA ASP A 54 4.87 5.06 2.22
C ASP A 54 5.62 6.04 3.13
N CYS A 55 4.90 7.07 3.59
CA CYS A 55 5.37 7.93 4.66
C CYS A 55 4.21 8.41 5.54
N GLY A 56 4.51 8.63 6.83
CA GLY A 56 3.51 8.97 7.85
C GLY A 56 3.93 10.14 8.73
N TRP A 57 2.97 10.63 9.51
CA TRP A 57 3.21 11.67 10.53
C TRP A 57 4.03 11.22 11.73
N ASP A 58 4.27 9.92 11.86
CA ASP A 58 5.19 9.32 12.82
C ASP A 58 6.67 9.49 12.46
N SER A 59 6.98 10.29 11.43
CA SER A 59 8.33 10.56 10.93
C SER A 59 9.03 9.31 10.36
N LEU A 60 8.26 8.30 9.98
CA LEU A 60 8.78 7.12 9.29
C LEU A 60 8.45 7.17 7.80
N ALA A 61 9.29 6.49 7.03
CA ALA A 61 9.04 6.15 5.64
C ALA A 61 9.47 4.70 5.41
N ASN A 62 8.59 3.88 4.83
CA ASN A 62 8.89 2.48 4.58
C ASN A 62 8.96 2.22 3.07
N VAL A 63 9.79 1.25 2.70
CA VAL A 63 9.85 0.72 1.33
C VAL A 63 9.74 -0.79 1.41
N TYR A 64 8.73 -1.35 0.77
CA TYR A 64 8.41 -2.77 0.89
C TYR A 64 7.60 -3.27 -0.30
N THR A 65 7.47 -4.59 -0.40
CA THR A 65 6.54 -5.24 -1.32
C THR A 65 5.32 -5.68 -0.52
N PRO A 66 4.09 -5.25 -0.87
CA PRO A 66 2.88 -5.72 -0.21
C PRO A 66 2.78 -7.25 -0.24
N GLN A 67 2.32 -7.85 0.85
CA GLN A 67 2.19 -9.31 0.95
C GLN A 67 1.26 -9.87 -0.12
N CYS A 68 0.16 -9.17 -0.42
CA CYS A 68 -0.79 -9.56 -1.46
C CYS A 68 -0.20 -9.60 -2.88
N LEU A 69 0.97 -8.99 -3.11
CA LEU A 69 1.69 -8.97 -4.39
C LEU A 69 3.01 -9.75 -4.36
N SER A 70 3.44 -10.20 -3.18
CA SER A 70 4.72 -10.90 -2.99
C SER A 70 4.80 -12.22 -3.76
N GLY A 71 3.68 -12.94 -3.88
CA GLY A 71 3.60 -14.21 -4.60
C GLY A 71 3.67 -14.07 -6.13
N GLU A 72 3.40 -12.89 -6.68
CA GLU A 72 3.46 -12.64 -8.13
C GLU A 72 4.90 -12.38 -8.63
N LEU A 73 5.85 -12.18 -7.71
CA LEU A 73 7.27 -12.01 -8.06
C LEU A 73 7.99 -13.34 -8.32
N ALA A 74 7.36 -14.48 -8.01
CA ALA A 74 7.93 -15.82 -8.10
C ALA A 74 7.65 -16.53 -9.44
N VAL A 75 7.16 -15.82 -10.45
CA VAL A 75 6.78 -16.37 -11.77
C VAL A 75 7.57 -15.71 -12.89
#